data_AF-A0A3L8RSK4-F1
#
_entry.id   AF-A0A3L8RSK4-F1
#
_cell.length_a   1.000
_cell.length_b   1.000
_cell.length_c   1.000
_cell.angle_alpha   90.00
_cell.angle_beta   90.00
_cell.angle_gamma   90.00
#
_symmetry.space_group_name_H-M   'P 1'
#
loop_
_entity.id
_entity.type
_entity.pdbx_description
1 polymer ?
#
loop_
_entity_poly.entity_id
_entity_poly.type
_entity_poly.pdbx_seq_one_letter_code
_entity_poly.pdbx_strand_id
1 'polypeptide(L)'
;MRRARIVSEPVSEYIKFEYDVTGRHNIAAGEEVRWLPRRKAADLALPGADCWVIDNEVVIFNHFDGNGNWDPATSMDVRTEPAVAKLCGSAFEAVWERAVPHTEYRPL
;
A
#
# COMPACT_ATOMS: atom_id res chain seq x y z
N MET A 1 -8.91 -0.05 -9.98
CA MET A 1 -7.84 0.47 -9.09
C MET A 1 -7.16 -0.71 -8.41
N ARG A 2 -5.83 -0.71 -8.30
CA ARG A 2 -5.06 -1.80 -7.65
C ARG A 2 -4.47 -1.31 -6.33
N ARG A 3 -4.55 -2.13 -5.29
CA ARG A 3 -4.01 -1.83 -3.95
C ARG A 3 -3.20 -3.01 -3.44
N ALA A 4 -1.94 -2.76 -3.10
CA ALA A 4 -1.12 -3.73 -2.39
C ALA A 4 -0.83 -3.23 -0.97
N ARG A 5 -0.92 -4.13 0.02
CA ARG A 5 -0.59 -3.84 1.42
C ARG A 5 0.56 -4.72 1.88
N ILE A 6 1.63 -4.11 2.36
CA ILE A 6 2.74 -4.84 3.01
C ILE A 6 2.52 -4.83 4.51
N VAL A 7 2.31 -6.00 5.11
CA VAL A 7 1.93 -6.12 6.53
C VAL A 7 2.94 -6.96 7.31
N SER A 8 3.20 -6.59 8.56
CA SER A 8 3.86 -7.51 9.49
C SER A 8 2.88 -8.59 9.95
N GLU A 9 3.42 -9.77 10.23
CA GLU A 9 2.69 -10.89 10.81
C GLU A 9 3.38 -11.30 12.14
N PRO A 10 2.63 -11.61 13.21
CA PRO A 10 1.17 -11.55 13.32
C PRO A 10 0.61 -10.14 13.10
N VAL A 11 -0.57 -10.04 12.48
CA VAL A 11 -1.18 -8.75 12.16
C VAL A 11 -1.66 -8.03 13.43
N SER A 12 -1.58 -6.70 13.45
CA SER A 12 -2.18 -5.92 14.53
C SER A 12 -3.71 -5.97 14.46
N GLU A 13 -4.39 -5.60 15.55
CA GLU A 13 -5.85 -5.50 15.58
C GLU A 13 -6.38 -4.55 14.50
N TYR A 14 -5.67 -3.45 14.25
CA TYR A 14 -6.02 -2.50 13.20
C TYR A 14 -5.95 -3.14 11.80
N ILE A 15 -4.88 -3.88 11.50
CA ILE A 15 -4.75 -4.58 10.21
C ILE A 15 -5.78 -5.70 10.08
N LYS A 16 -6.13 -6.38 11.18
CA LYS A 16 -7.22 -7.37 11.18
C LYS A 16 -8.55 -6.72 10.84
N PHE A 17 -8.88 -5.59 11.48
CA PHE A 17 -10.06 -4.80 11.14
C PHE A 17 -10.04 -4.38 9.66
N GLU A 18 -8.94 -3.81 9.17
CA GLU A 18 -8.80 -3.44 7.76
C GLU A 18 -9.04 -4.63 6.82
N TYR A 19 -8.47 -5.79 7.15
CA TYR A 19 -8.66 -7.03 6.39
C TYR A 19 -10.14 -7.42 6.35
N ASP A 20 -10.82 -7.47 7.49
CA ASP A 20 -12.22 -7.89 7.58
C ASP A 20 -13.17 -6.98 6.78
N VAL A 21 -12.88 -5.67 6.73
CA VAL A 21 -13.72 -4.71 6.00
C VAL A 21 -13.35 -4.58 4.51
N THR A 22 -12.18 -5.07 4.09
CA THR A 22 -11.68 -4.94 2.71
C THR A 22 -12.63 -5.54 1.68
N GLY A 23 -13.22 -6.70 1.96
CA GLY A 23 -14.18 -7.32 1.05
C GLY A 23 -15.44 -6.48 0.83
N ARG A 24 -15.97 -5.87 1.90
CA ARG A 24 -17.22 -5.09 1.84
C ARG A 24 -17.04 -3.67 1.33
N HIS A 25 -15.86 -3.10 1.44
CA HIS A 25 -15.60 -1.72 1.03
C HIS A 25 -14.77 -1.65 -0.24
N ASN A 26 -13.51 -2.10 -0.21
CA ASN A 26 -12.60 -1.94 -1.34
C ASN A 26 -13.00 -2.82 -2.52
N ILE A 27 -13.21 -4.12 -2.30
CA ILE A 27 -13.55 -5.05 -3.39
C ILE A 27 -14.95 -4.75 -3.93
N ALA A 28 -15.91 -4.45 -3.05
CA ALA A 28 -17.25 -4.03 -3.47
C ALA A 28 -17.23 -2.73 -4.31
N ALA A 29 -16.27 -1.83 -4.08
CA ALA A 29 -16.03 -0.64 -4.89
C ALA A 29 -15.23 -0.89 -6.18
N GLY A 30 -14.87 -2.14 -6.48
CA GLY A 30 -14.13 -2.53 -7.68
C GLY A 30 -12.61 -2.41 -7.57
N GLU A 31 -12.06 -2.33 -6.35
CA GLU A 31 -10.61 -2.43 -6.16
C GLU A 31 -10.14 -3.89 -6.21
N GLU A 32 -8.98 -4.11 -6.85
CA GLU A 32 -8.22 -5.34 -6.67
C GLU A 32 -7.25 -5.15 -5.51
N VAL A 33 -7.38 -5.98 -4.47
CA VAL A 33 -6.55 -5.86 -3.26
C VAL A 33 -5.68 -7.10 -3.07
N ARG A 34 -4.38 -6.89 -2.85
CA ARG A 34 -3.40 -7.93 -2.53
C ARG A 34 -2.62 -7.62 -1.26
N TRP A 35 -2.16 -8.66 -0.60
CA TRP A 35 -1.47 -8.60 0.69
C TRP A 35 -0.11 -9.28 0.60
N LEU A 36 0.93 -8.62 1.09
CA LEU A 36 2.30 -9.13 1.09
C LEU A 36 2.84 -9.16 2.52
N PRO A 37 3.09 -10.34 3.10
CA PRO A 37 3.82 -10.44 4.36
C PRO A 37 5.20 -9.77 4.25
N ARG A 38 5.56 -8.92 5.21
CA ARG A 38 6.78 -8.09 5.19
C ARG A 38 8.06 -8.88 4.98
N ARG A 39 8.12 -10.11 5.51
CA ARG A 39 9.24 -11.06 5.28
C ARG A 39 9.50 -11.38 3.79
N LYS A 40 8.48 -11.30 2.93
CA LYS A 40 8.57 -11.52 1.48
C LYS A 40 8.84 -10.24 0.68
N ALA A 41 8.88 -9.10 1.36
CA ALA A 41 9.19 -7.79 0.80
C ALA A 41 10.60 -7.31 1.16
N ALA A 42 11.34 -8.06 1.99
CA ALA A 42 12.59 -7.60 2.60
C ALA A 42 13.71 -7.26 1.59
N ASP A 43 13.68 -7.89 0.42
CA ASP A 43 14.61 -7.72 -0.70
C ASP A 43 14.05 -6.81 -1.81
N LEU A 44 12.91 -6.15 -1.59
CA LEU A 44 12.34 -5.19 -2.54
C LEU A 44 12.88 -3.78 -2.29
N ALA A 45 13.18 -3.08 -3.38
CA ALA A 45 13.40 -1.64 -3.33
C ALA A 45 12.04 -0.92 -3.24
N LEU A 46 11.72 -0.38 -2.05
CA LEU A 46 10.45 0.29 -1.77
C LEU A 46 10.66 1.80 -1.56
N PRO A 47 9.67 2.65 -1.90
CA PRO A 47 9.67 4.02 -1.42
C PRO A 47 9.61 4.05 0.11
N GLY A 48 10.19 5.10 0.71
CA GLY A 48 10.26 5.23 2.18
C GLY A 48 8.92 5.56 2.86
N ALA A 49 7.89 5.87 2.08
CA ALA A 49 6.54 6.18 2.55
C ALA A 49 5.50 5.43 1.70
N ASP A 50 4.32 5.23 2.26
CA ASP A 50 3.18 4.75 1.50
C ASP A 50 2.72 5.82 0.50
N CYS A 51 2.23 5.38 -0.64
CA CYS A 51 1.88 6.31 -1.71
C CYS A 51 0.76 5.79 -2.60
N TRP A 52 0.14 6.75 -3.28
CA TRP A 52 -0.69 6.54 -4.44
C TRP A 52 0.14 6.83 -5.69
N VAL A 53 -0.02 6.01 -6.73
CA VAL A 53 0.55 6.27 -8.06
C VAL A 53 -0.61 6.37 -9.04
N ILE A 54 -0.71 7.49 -9.75
CA ILE A 54 -1.79 7.78 -10.70
C ILE A 54 -1.15 7.95 -12.08
N ASP A 55 -1.63 7.16 -13.03
CA ASP A 55 -1.24 7.16 -14.44
C ASP A 55 0.28 7.06 -14.70
N ASN A 56 1.05 6.55 -13.74
CA ASN A 56 2.52 6.54 -13.74
C ASN A 56 3.16 7.94 -13.89
N GLU A 57 2.43 8.99 -13.53
CA GLU A 57 2.87 10.39 -13.66
C GLU A 57 2.83 11.13 -12.34
N VAL A 58 1.81 10.88 -11.51
CA VAL A 58 1.62 11.56 -10.22
C VAL A 58 1.80 10.57 -9.10
N VAL A 59 2.59 10.96 -8.09
CA VAL A 59 2.74 10.25 -6.83
C VAL A 59 2.21 11.12 -5.71
N ILE A 60 1.38 10.55 -4.83
CA ILE A 60 0.94 11.20 -3.60
C ILE A 60 1.46 10.37 -2.44
N PHE A 61 2.49 10.86 -1.75
CA PHE A 61 2.98 10.24 -0.53
C PHE A 61 2.08 10.61 0.64
N ASN A 62 1.76 9.62 1.48
CA ASN A 62 1.14 9.90 2.77
C ASN A 62 2.23 9.95 3.85
N HIS A 63 2.16 10.97 4.70
CA HIS A 63 3.06 11.13 5.83
C HIS A 63 2.24 11.10 7.12
N PHE A 64 2.70 10.32 8.09
CA PHE A 64 2.12 10.28 9.42
C PHE A 64 3.14 10.84 10.40
N ASP A 65 2.68 11.51 11.45
CA ASP A 65 3.57 11.96 12.52
C ASP A 65 4.18 10.76 13.27
N GLY A 66 5.10 11.03 14.20
CA GLY A 66 5.76 9.98 14.98
C GLY A 66 4.82 9.15 15.87
N ASN A 67 3.58 9.62 16.09
CA ASN A 67 2.53 8.90 16.81
C ASN A 67 1.56 8.17 15.87
N GLY A 68 1.77 8.27 14.55
CA GLY A 68 0.90 7.67 13.54
C GLY A 68 -0.35 8.49 13.22
N ASN A 69 -0.45 9.74 13.66
CA ASN A 69 -1.57 10.61 13.30
C ASN A 69 -1.41 11.15 11.88
N TRP A 70 -2.56 11.35 11.23
CA TRP A 70 -2.65 11.98 9.93
C TRP A 70 -3.19 13.40 10.06
N ASP A 71 -2.50 14.37 9.48
CA ASP A 71 -2.90 15.78 9.42
C ASP A 71 -3.13 16.20 7.96
N PRO A 72 -4.36 16.54 7.55
CA PRO A 72 -4.67 16.91 6.17
C PRO A 72 -3.83 18.07 5.62
N ALA A 73 -3.28 18.94 6.47
CA ALA A 73 -2.48 20.07 6.03
C ALA A 73 -1.03 19.70 5.66
N THR A 74 -0.50 18.59 6.18
CA THR A 74 0.94 18.26 6.09
C THR A 74 1.21 16.83 5.64
N SER A 75 0.19 15.97 5.63
CA SER A 75 0.33 14.54 5.39
C SER A 75 0.25 14.11 3.93
N MET A 76 -0.08 15.00 2.99
CA MET A 76 -0.13 14.66 1.56
C MET A 76 0.94 15.44 0.79
N ASP A 77 1.96 14.74 0.29
CA ASP A 77 2.99 15.31 -0.58
C ASP A 77 2.77 14.85 -2.02
N VAL A 78 2.47 15.80 -2.91
CA VAL A 78 2.19 15.55 -4.33
C VAL A 78 3.45 15.78 -5.16
N ARG A 79 3.88 14.75 -5.88
CA ARG A 79 5.11 14.72 -6.69
C ARG A 79 4.78 14.34 -8.13
N THR A 80 5.41 15.01 -9.08
CA THR A 80 5.19 14.82 -10.53
C THR A 80 6.49 14.61 -11.30
N GLU A 81 7.60 14.47 -10.59
CA GLU A 81 8.89 14.21 -11.19
C GLU A 81 8.91 12.80 -11.82
N PRO A 82 9.23 12.63 -13.12
CA PRO A 82 9.15 11.34 -13.80
C PRO A 82 9.98 10.23 -13.14
N ALA A 83 11.13 10.59 -12.55
CA ALA A 83 11.99 9.64 -11.84
C ALA A 83 11.32 9.10 -10.56
N VAL A 84 10.57 9.93 -9.85
CA VAL A 84 9.83 9.54 -8.63
C VAL A 84 8.65 8.64 -9.00
N ALA A 85 7.88 9.02 -10.01
CA ALA A 85 6.77 8.21 -10.51
C ALA A 85 7.24 6.83 -11.01
N LYS A 86 8.34 6.78 -11.76
CA LYS A 86 8.95 5.52 -12.21
C LYS A 86 9.39 4.63 -11.05
N LEU A 87 10.04 5.21 -10.03
CA LEU A 87 10.48 4.47 -8.84
C LEU A 87 9.28 3.85 -8.12
N CYS A 88 8.25 4.64 -7.83
CA CYS A 88 7.08 4.18 -7.07
C CYS A 88 6.26 3.16 -7.86
N GLY A 89 6.06 3.40 -9.17
CA GLY A 89 5.37 2.46 -10.05
C GLY A 89 6.10 1.12 -10.15
N SER A 90 7.44 1.13 -10.32
CA SER A 90 8.23 -0.11 -10.39
C SER A 90 8.19 -0.89 -9.06
N ALA A 91 8.27 -0.19 -7.93
CA ALA A 91 8.13 -0.79 -6.61
C ALA A 91 6.73 -1.41 -6.42
N PHE A 92 5.68 -0.72 -6.86
CA PHE A 92 4.32 -1.22 -6.80
C PHE A 92 4.16 -2.53 -7.57
N GLU A 93 4.63 -2.62 -8.82
CA GLU A 93 4.53 -3.86 -9.60
C GLU A 93 5.30 -5.01 -8.94
N ALA A 94 6.51 -4.76 -8.43
CA ALA A 94 7.30 -5.78 -7.74
C ALA A 94 6.60 -6.32 -6.48
N VAL A 95 5.89 -5.46 -5.74
CA VAL A 95 5.02 -5.88 -4.63
C VAL A 95 3.83 -6.66 -5.16
N TRP A 96 3.15 -6.15 -6.20
CA TRP A 96 1.94 -6.72 -6.76
C TRP A 96 2.12 -8.17 -7.26
N GLU A 97 3.23 -8.43 -7.93
CA GLU A 97 3.61 -9.76 -8.44
C GLU A 97 3.79 -10.79 -7.32
N ARG A 98 4.30 -10.38 -6.15
CA ARG A 98 4.56 -11.25 -4.99
C ARG A 98 3.37 -11.34 -4.03
N ALA A 99 2.48 -10.37 -4.04
CA ALA A 99 1.38 -10.25 -3.10
C ALA A 99 0.25 -11.26 -3.40
N VAL A 100 -0.40 -11.74 -2.34
CA VAL A 100 -1.48 -12.72 -2.41
C VAL A 100 -2.83 -12.00 -2.57
N PRO A 101 -3.71 -12.40 -3.51
CA PRO A 101 -5.06 -11.88 -3.61
C PRO A 101 -5.83 -11.96 -2.29
N HIS A 102 -6.62 -10.94 -1.95
CA HIS A 102 -7.37 -10.89 -0.69
C HIS A 102 -8.23 -12.13 -0.44
N THR A 103 -8.85 -12.70 -1.47
CA THR A 103 -9.68 -13.92 -1.38
C THR A 103 -8.89 -15.16 -0.91
N GLU A 104 -7.58 -15.19 -1.17
CA GLU A 104 -6.69 -16.30 -0.86
C GLU A 104 -5.81 -16.03 0.36
N TYR A 105 -5.57 -14.75 0.68
CA TYR A 105 -4.75 -14.37 1.83
C TYR A 105 -5.41 -14.79 3.15
N ARG A 106 -4.63 -15.34 4.07
CA ARG A 106 -5.08 -15.71 5.42
C ARG A 106 -4.06 -15.13 6.41
N PRO A 107 -4.35 -13.98 7.05
CA PRO A 107 -3.41 -13.34 7.95
C PRO A 107 -3.13 -14.23 9.18
N LEU A 108 -1.86 -14.26 9.59
CA LEU A 108 -1.42 -14.84 10.87
C LEU A 108 -1.60 -13.88 12.03
#